data_AF-A0A382HC71-F1
#
_entry.id   AF-A0A382HC71-F1
#
_cell.length_a   1.000
_cell.length_b   1.000
_cell.length_c   1.000
_cell.angle_alpha   90.00
_cell.angle_beta   90.00
_cell.angle_gamma   90.00
#
_symmetry.space_group_name_H-M   'P 1'
#
loop_
_entity.id
_entity.type
_entity.pdbx_description
1 polymer ?
#
loop_
_entity_poly.entity_id
_entity_poly.type
_entity_poly.pdbx_seq_one_letter_code
_entity_poly.pdbx_strand_id
1 'polypeptide(L)'
;MNPGPYILFDIVEQNKETPFQTCVITLDIKEPLSQSLTLNYFPLEGRTPDSCKEHNDEQVSSINQSILEVKDLLTNNPSSTKRKSQLEYLSNTLDHFVNWYKDKGLSIPDKPSAMERGIGSFSANKNFSIIKIKNKSFSLRRNQPKIVELLFQNLKNELGGLSYPELARELGLTNNYNSKLSNYFKDSPRVGDVFNYSRRTGKYSLKH
;
A
#
# COMPACT_ATOMS: atom_id res chain seq x y z
N MET A 1 -2.71 -12.48 9.25
CA MET A 1 -2.94 -11.77 7.98
C MET A 1 -4.43 -11.59 7.81
N ASN A 2 -4.89 -10.34 7.82
CA ASN A 2 -6.28 -10.00 7.55
C ASN A 2 -6.37 -9.66 6.05
N PRO A 3 -7.05 -10.46 5.21
CA PRO A 3 -7.00 -10.29 3.76
C PRO A 3 -7.89 -9.15 3.25
N GLY A 4 -8.57 -8.39 4.09
CA GLY A 4 -9.49 -7.33 3.65
C GLY A 4 -10.14 -6.60 4.83
N PRO A 5 -11.12 -5.72 4.58
CA PRO A 5 -11.81 -5.51 3.30
C PRO A 5 -10.99 -4.71 2.27
N TYR A 6 -11.32 -4.89 0.98
CA TYR A 6 -10.85 -4.01 -0.10
C TYR A 6 -11.99 -3.14 -0.60
N ILE A 7 -11.67 -1.95 -1.09
CA ILE A 7 -12.68 -0.99 -1.51
C ILE A 7 -12.34 -0.50 -2.91
N LEU A 8 -13.17 -0.84 -3.90
CA LEU A 8 -13.07 -0.32 -5.26
C LEU A 8 -13.81 1.02 -5.35
N PHE A 9 -13.16 2.03 -5.92
CA PHE A 9 -13.73 3.35 -6.18
C PHE A 9 -14.12 3.48 -7.65
N ASP A 10 -15.33 3.98 -7.91
CA ASP A 10 -15.79 4.26 -9.25
C ASP A 10 -16.63 5.55 -9.31
N ILE A 11 -16.68 6.15 -10.49
CA ILE A 11 -17.60 7.22 -10.84
C ILE A 11 -18.50 6.63 -11.93
N VAL A 12 -19.78 6.45 -11.60
CA VAL A 12 -20.77 5.82 -12.48
C VAL A 12 -21.75 6.87 -12.97
N GLU A 13 -22.06 6.87 -14.26
CA GLU A 13 -23.13 7.71 -14.80
C GLU A 13 -24.48 7.04 -14.56
N GLN A 14 -25.36 7.67 -13.78
CA GLN A 14 -26.73 7.20 -13.56
C GLN A 14 -27.72 8.35 -13.73
N ASN A 15 -28.57 8.27 -14.76
CA ASN A 15 -29.79 9.06 -14.92
C ASN A 15 -29.66 10.55 -14.51
N LYS A 16 -28.86 11.31 -15.27
CA LYS A 16 -28.61 12.76 -15.17
C LYS A 16 -27.70 13.22 -14.02
N GLU A 17 -27.31 12.35 -13.10
CA GLU A 17 -26.31 12.66 -12.06
C GLU A 17 -25.15 11.65 -12.11
N THR A 18 -23.95 12.10 -11.75
CA THR A 18 -22.74 11.27 -11.75
C THR A 18 -22.31 11.01 -10.30
N PRO A 19 -22.85 9.97 -9.62
CA PRO A 19 -22.46 9.65 -8.26
C PRO A 19 -21.08 8.98 -8.17
N PHE A 20 -20.44 9.15 -7.01
CA PHE A 20 -19.28 8.38 -6.60
C PHE A 20 -19.75 7.06 -5.96
N GLN A 21 -19.32 5.94 -6.53
CA GLN A 21 -19.63 4.60 -6.04
C GLN A 21 -18.41 4.01 -5.31
N THR A 22 -18.66 3.38 -4.16
CA THR A 22 -17.69 2.48 -3.53
C THR A 22 -18.25 1.07 -3.52
N CYS A 23 -17.45 0.10 -3.95
CA CYS A 23 -17.76 -1.32 -3.79
C CYS A 23 -16.83 -1.91 -2.72
N VAL A 24 -17.39 -2.24 -1.57
CA VAL A 24 -16.67 -2.86 -0.45
C VAL A 24 -16.72 -4.37 -0.63
N ILE A 25 -15.55 -4.98 -0.79
CA ILE A 25 -15.34 -6.40 -1.02
C ILE A 25 -14.81 -7.01 0.27
N THR A 26 -15.55 -7.94 0.86
CA THR A 26 -15.17 -8.56 2.14
C THR A 26 -15.16 -10.08 2.07
N LEU A 27 -14.27 -10.68 2.85
CA LEU A 27 -14.23 -12.11 3.08
C LEU A 27 -14.99 -12.45 4.35
N ASP A 28 -16.09 -13.19 4.24
CA ASP A 28 -16.64 -13.87 5.42
C ASP A 28 -15.78 -15.10 5.74
N ILE A 29 -15.29 -15.16 6.98
CA ILE A 29 -14.43 -16.25 7.48
C ILE A 29 -15.27 -17.27 8.28
N LYS A 30 -16.47 -16.89 8.73
CA LYS A 30 -17.36 -17.76 9.49
C LYS A 30 -18.19 -18.66 8.58
N GLU A 31 -18.50 -18.20 7.39
CA GLU A 31 -19.10 -19.01 6.34
C GLU A 31 -18.03 -19.45 5.33
N PRO A 32 -18.06 -20.70 4.86
CA PRO A 32 -17.18 -21.11 3.78
C PRO A 32 -17.57 -20.34 2.52
N LEU A 33 -16.70 -19.42 2.10
CA LEU A 33 -16.64 -18.86 0.74
C LEU A 33 -17.71 -17.82 0.34
N SER A 34 -18.40 -17.14 1.26
CA SER A 34 -19.22 -15.99 0.88
C SER A 34 -18.36 -14.72 0.82
N GLN A 35 -17.76 -14.47 -0.35
CA GLN A 35 -17.36 -13.11 -0.69
C GLN A 35 -18.63 -12.25 -0.72
N SER A 36 -18.65 -11.16 0.04
CA SER A 36 -19.75 -10.20 -0.04
C SER A 36 -19.31 -8.92 -0.73
N LEU A 37 -20.22 -8.36 -1.51
CA LEU A 37 -20.07 -7.12 -2.26
C LEU A 37 -21.13 -6.14 -1.75
N THR A 38 -20.70 -5.03 -1.16
CA THR A 38 -21.60 -3.96 -0.72
C THR A 38 -21.36 -2.72 -1.55
N LEU A 39 -22.38 -2.26 -2.28
CA LEU A 39 -22.34 -1.03 -3.06
C LEU A 39 -22.88 0.14 -2.24
N ASN A 40 -22.09 1.21 -2.13
CA ASN A 40 -22.53 2.47 -1.54
C ASN A 40 -22.37 3.59 -2.57
N TYR A 41 -23.29 4.56 -2.53
CA TYR A 41 -23.32 5.70 -3.43
C TYR A 41 -23.24 6.98 -2.62
N PHE A 42 -22.36 7.89 -3.05
CA PHE A 42 -22.11 9.16 -2.40
C PHE A 42 -22.12 10.29 -3.45
N PRO A 43 -22.31 11.55 -3.02
CA PRO A 43 -22.09 12.70 -3.89
C PRO A 43 -20.63 12.73 -4.38
N LEU A 44 -20.40 13.35 -5.55
CA LEU A 44 -19.07 13.35 -6.16
C LEU A 44 -18.02 14.08 -5.31
N GLU A 45 -18.40 15.13 -4.57
CA GLU A 45 -17.54 15.87 -3.61
C GLU A 45 -16.10 16.18 -4.11
N GLY A 46 -15.95 16.49 -5.40
CA GLY A 46 -14.63 16.79 -5.99
C GLY A 46 -13.76 15.56 -6.28
N ARG A 47 -14.28 14.33 -6.13
CA ARG A 47 -13.67 13.10 -6.65
C ARG A 47 -13.56 13.18 -8.16
N THR A 48 -12.39 12.85 -8.67
CA THR A 48 -12.08 12.76 -10.10
C THR A 48 -11.76 11.32 -10.49
N PRO A 49 -11.84 10.97 -11.78
CA PRO A 49 -11.35 9.68 -12.27
C PRO A 49 -9.91 9.39 -11.83
N ASP A 50 -9.04 10.39 -11.83
CA ASP A 50 -7.66 10.27 -11.35
C ASP A 50 -7.59 9.91 -9.87
N SER A 51 -8.44 10.52 -9.03
CA SER A 51 -8.48 10.19 -7.60
C SER A 51 -9.01 8.77 -7.33
N CYS A 52 -9.93 8.27 -8.16
CA CYS A 52 -10.39 6.88 -8.11
C CYS A 52 -9.27 5.94 -8.55
N LYS A 53 -8.55 6.29 -9.62
CA LYS A 53 -7.41 5.51 -10.11
C LYS A 53 -6.30 5.44 -9.06
N GLU A 54 -5.91 6.56 -8.45
CA GLU A 54 -4.87 6.59 -7.41
C GLU A 54 -5.22 5.64 -6.26
N HIS A 55 -6.47 5.70 -5.76
CA HIS A 55 -6.94 4.78 -4.73
C HIS A 55 -6.95 3.32 -5.21
N ASN A 56 -7.47 3.04 -6.40
CA ASN A 56 -7.57 1.68 -6.94
C ASN A 56 -6.19 1.08 -7.23
N ASP A 57 -5.20 1.87 -7.66
CA ASP A 57 -3.82 1.46 -7.84
C ASP A 57 -3.23 0.94 -6.51
N GLU A 58 -3.51 1.66 -5.41
CA GLU A 58 -3.08 1.27 -4.06
C GLU A 58 -3.73 -0.05 -3.60
N GLN A 59 -5.02 -0.23 -3.88
CA GLN A 59 -5.74 -1.47 -3.54
C GLN A 59 -5.16 -2.65 -4.32
N VAL A 60 -4.95 -2.51 -5.65
CA VAL A 60 -4.35 -3.56 -6.49
C VAL A 60 -2.96 -3.94 -5.99
N SER A 61 -2.13 -2.95 -5.63
CA SER A 61 -0.81 -3.22 -5.04
C SER A 61 -0.91 -4.04 -3.75
N SER A 62 -1.85 -3.70 -2.86
CA SER A 62 -2.07 -4.42 -1.60
C SER A 62 -2.61 -5.84 -1.82
N ILE A 63 -3.51 -6.03 -2.79
CA ILE A 63 -4.07 -7.34 -3.15
C ILE A 63 -2.96 -8.24 -3.70
N ASN A 64 -2.17 -7.75 -4.66
CA ASN A 64 -1.07 -8.52 -5.24
C ASN A 64 -0.03 -8.94 -4.18
N GLN A 65 0.30 -8.04 -3.25
CA GLN A 65 1.19 -8.37 -2.13
C GLN A 65 0.59 -9.47 -1.25
N SER A 66 -0.69 -9.36 -0.94
CA SER A 66 -1.41 -10.38 -0.16
C SER A 66 -1.43 -11.74 -0.85
N ILE A 67 -1.60 -11.77 -2.18
CA ILE A 67 -1.53 -13.00 -2.98
C ILE A 67 -0.16 -13.66 -2.84
N LEU A 68 0.93 -12.89 -2.94
CA LEU A 68 2.29 -13.41 -2.80
C LEU A 68 2.54 -13.99 -1.40
N GLU A 69 2.11 -13.29 -0.35
CA GLU A 69 2.25 -13.77 1.03
C GLU A 69 1.45 -15.06 1.29
N VAL A 70 0.21 -15.15 0.79
CA VAL A 70 -0.60 -16.37 0.93
C VAL A 70 0.01 -17.53 0.15
N LYS A 71 0.57 -17.28 -1.04
CA LYS A 71 1.28 -18.31 -1.82
C LYS A 71 2.51 -18.83 -1.09
N ASP A 72 3.33 -17.95 -0.52
CA ASP A 72 4.51 -18.34 0.28
C ASP A 72 4.12 -19.19 1.50
N LEU A 73 3.05 -18.80 2.20
CA LEU A 73 2.51 -19.55 3.33
C LEU A 73 1.94 -20.92 2.90
N LEU A 74 1.32 -21.01 1.72
CA LEU A 74 0.84 -22.27 1.15
C LEU A 74 1.99 -23.20 0.76
N THR A 75 3.10 -22.68 0.24
CA THR A 75 4.30 -23.50 -0.03
C THR A 75 4.78 -24.19 1.26
N ASN A 76 4.78 -23.47 2.38
CA ASN A 76 5.18 -24.01 3.68
C ASN A 76 4.13 -24.92 4.34
N ASN A 77 2.85 -24.78 3.98
CA ASN A 77 1.76 -25.63 4.45
C ASN A 77 0.69 -25.87 3.36
N PRO A 78 0.95 -26.80 2.42
CA PRO A 78 0.12 -26.98 1.23
C PRO A 78 -1.31 -27.50 1.49
N SER A 79 -1.52 -28.15 2.64
CA SER A 79 -2.82 -28.71 3.02
C SER A 79 -3.77 -27.69 3.64
N SER A 80 -3.32 -26.45 3.89
CA SER A 80 -4.14 -25.44 4.56
C SER A 80 -5.32 -24.98 3.71
N THR A 81 -6.52 -25.49 4.02
CA THR A 81 -7.79 -25.10 3.39
C THR A 81 -8.06 -23.60 3.56
N LYS A 82 -7.81 -23.06 4.77
CA LYS A 82 -7.95 -21.63 5.06
C LYS A 82 -7.14 -20.75 4.11
N ARG A 83 -5.89 -21.13 3.81
CA ARG A 83 -5.03 -20.33 2.92
C ARG A 83 -5.47 -20.45 1.46
N LYS A 84 -5.99 -21.60 1.04
CA LYS A 84 -6.59 -21.75 -0.29
C LYS A 84 -7.79 -20.83 -0.48
N SER A 85 -8.72 -20.79 0.48
CA SER A 85 -9.87 -19.88 0.45
C SER A 85 -9.46 -18.40 0.46
N GLN A 86 -8.39 -18.04 1.21
CA GLN A 86 -7.84 -16.69 1.16
C GLN A 86 -7.29 -16.33 -0.22
N LEU A 87 -6.59 -17.26 -0.87
CA LEU A 87 -6.03 -17.03 -2.20
C LEU A 87 -7.13 -16.87 -3.25
N GLU A 88 -8.19 -17.69 -3.17
CA GLU A 88 -9.36 -17.59 -4.02
C GLU A 88 -10.06 -16.24 -3.86
N TYR A 89 -10.36 -15.83 -2.62
CA TYR A 89 -10.93 -14.52 -2.32
C TYR A 89 -10.09 -13.37 -2.88
N LEU A 90 -8.77 -13.40 -2.68
CA LEU A 90 -7.87 -12.35 -3.19
C LEU A 90 -7.85 -12.30 -4.72
N SER A 91 -7.94 -13.47 -5.37
CA SER A 91 -7.97 -13.57 -6.84
C SER A 91 -9.29 -13.00 -7.38
N ASN A 92 -10.43 -13.40 -6.82
CA ASN A 92 -11.75 -12.87 -7.20
C ASN A 92 -11.85 -11.37 -6.92
N THR A 93 -11.28 -10.90 -5.80
CA THR A 93 -11.17 -9.46 -5.50
C THR A 93 -10.38 -8.75 -6.60
N LEU A 94 -9.22 -9.28 -7.01
CA LEU A 94 -8.40 -8.68 -8.06
C LEU A 94 -9.16 -8.58 -9.39
N ASP A 95 -9.98 -9.56 -9.73
CA ASP A 95 -10.79 -9.57 -10.95
C ASP A 95 -11.76 -8.38 -11.01
N HIS A 96 -12.35 -7.97 -9.88
CA HIS A 96 -13.17 -6.75 -9.83
C HIS A 96 -12.39 -5.50 -10.22
N PHE A 97 -11.15 -5.37 -9.75
CA PHE A 97 -10.29 -4.25 -10.14
C PHE A 97 -9.88 -4.36 -11.61
N VAL A 98 -9.48 -5.54 -12.09
CA VAL A 98 -9.12 -5.78 -13.49
C VAL A 98 -10.26 -5.37 -14.43
N ASN A 99 -11.50 -5.72 -14.09
CA ASN A 99 -12.67 -5.34 -14.87
C ASN A 99 -12.85 -3.82 -14.87
N TRP A 100 -12.73 -3.16 -13.72
CA TRP A 100 -12.78 -1.70 -13.65
C TRP A 100 -11.73 -1.01 -14.54
N TYR A 101 -10.47 -1.47 -14.51
CA TYR A 101 -9.41 -0.92 -15.38
C TYR A 101 -9.75 -1.10 -16.85
N LYS A 102 -10.24 -2.28 -17.25
CA LYS A 102 -10.68 -2.54 -18.63
C LYS A 102 -11.83 -1.63 -19.04
N ASP A 103 -12.85 -1.49 -18.21
CA ASP A 103 -14.04 -0.69 -18.49
C ASP A 103 -13.70 0.79 -18.64
N LYS A 104 -12.70 1.28 -17.90
CA LYS A 104 -12.20 2.66 -18.00
C LYS A 104 -11.14 2.85 -19.09
N GLY A 105 -10.72 1.80 -19.80
CA GLY A 105 -9.63 1.88 -20.79
C GLY A 105 -8.27 2.24 -20.18
N LEU A 106 -8.06 1.94 -18.89
CA LEU A 106 -6.85 2.26 -18.14
C LEU A 106 -5.94 1.03 -18.04
N SER A 107 -4.63 1.26 -17.95
CA SER A 107 -3.68 0.20 -17.64
C SER A 107 -3.71 -0.12 -16.15
N ILE A 108 -3.90 -1.40 -15.82
CA ILE A 108 -3.72 -1.90 -14.45
C ILE A 108 -2.25 -1.72 -14.05
N PRO A 109 -1.95 -1.28 -12.81
CA PRO A 109 -0.56 -1.18 -12.36
C PRO A 109 0.11 -2.55 -12.40
N ASP A 110 1.41 -2.53 -12.73
CA ASP A 110 2.23 -3.73 -12.76
C ASP A 110 2.18 -4.46 -11.41
N LYS A 111 2.31 -5.79 -11.47
CA LYS A 111 2.51 -6.59 -10.25
C LYS A 111 3.70 -6.00 -9.47
N PRO A 112 3.63 -5.96 -8.13
CA PRO A 112 4.73 -5.47 -7.32
C PRO A 112 6.02 -6.15 -7.76
N SER A 113 7.01 -5.35 -8.16
CA SER A 113 8.31 -5.88 -8.54
C SER A 113 8.87 -6.71 -7.39
N ALA A 114 9.72 -7.69 -7.71
CA ALA A 114 10.42 -8.45 -6.69
C ALA A 114 11.09 -7.49 -5.69
N MET A 115 11.25 -7.95 -4.44
CA MET A 115 11.94 -7.20 -3.39
C MET A 115 13.45 -7.18 -3.67
N GLU A 116 13.85 -6.45 -4.72
CA GLU A 116 15.18 -6.43 -5.30
C GLU A 116 16.20 -5.68 -4.45
N ARG A 117 15.74 -4.80 -3.55
CA ARG A 117 16.59 -4.00 -2.67
C ARG A 117 16.50 -4.56 -1.27
N GLY A 118 17.63 -4.85 -0.63
CA GLY A 118 17.63 -5.37 0.74
C GLY A 118 18.93 -5.12 1.49
N ILE A 119 18.81 -4.78 2.77
CA ILE A 119 19.90 -4.67 3.75
C ILE A 119 19.35 -5.19 5.07
N GLY A 120 20.02 -6.17 5.68
CA GLY A 120 19.54 -6.78 6.93
C GLY A 120 18.12 -7.34 6.79
N SER A 121 17.25 -6.96 7.71
CA SER A 121 15.82 -7.28 7.74
C SER A 121 14.94 -6.33 6.93
N PHE A 122 15.52 -5.31 6.29
CA PHE A 122 14.82 -4.42 5.37
C PHE A 122 14.89 -4.96 3.95
N SER A 123 13.77 -4.98 3.24
CA SER A 123 13.74 -5.10 1.79
C SER A 123 12.67 -4.23 1.15
N ALA A 124 12.80 -3.94 -0.14
CA ALA A 124 11.90 -3.11 -0.91
C ALA A 124 11.87 -3.52 -2.37
N ASN A 125 10.74 -3.25 -3.03
CA ASN A 125 10.64 -3.32 -4.49
C ASN A 125 11.41 -2.16 -5.15
N LYS A 126 11.59 -2.22 -6.48
CA LYS A 126 12.47 -1.31 -7.23
C LYS A 126 12.25 0.18 -6.96
N ASN A 127 10.98 0.59 -6.80
CA ASN A 127 10.55 1.98 -6.58
C ASN A 127 10.18 2.28 -5.12
N PHE A 128 10.45 1.37 -4.18
CA PHE A 128 10.11 1.50 -2.76
C PHE A 128 8.61 1.70 -2.45
N SER A 129 7.70 1.44 -3.39
CA SER A 129 6.26 1.51 -3.12
C SER A 129 5.79 0.40 -2.18
N ILE A 130 6.55 -0.69 -2.08
CA ILE A 130 6.35 -1.73 -1.07
C ILE A 130 7.68 -1.99 -0.39
N ILE A 131 7.64 -2.01 0.93
CA ILE A 131 8.77 -2.35 1.77
C ILE A 131 8.41 -3.49 2.71
N LYS A 132 9.40 -4.26 3.14
CA LYS A 132 9.29 -5.28 4.17
C LYS A 132 10.35 -5.02 5.22
N ILE A 133 9.93 -5.00 6.48
CA ILE A 133 10.81 -4.85 7.63
C ILE A 133 10.55 -6.04 8.55
N LYS A 134 11.56 -6.90 8.71
CA LYS A 134 11.42 -8.21 9.35
C LYS A 134 10.33 -9.03 8.66
N ASN A 135 9.23 -9.31 9.36
CA ASN A 135 8.12 -10.12 8.87
C ASN A 135 6.88 -9.28 8.54
N LYS A 136 7.01 -7.95 8.45
CA LYS A 136 5.90 -7.04 8.14
C LYS A 136 6.13 -6.34 6.82
N SER A 137 5.14 -6.39 5.94
CA SER A 137 5.11 -5.66 4.68
C SER A 137 4.30 -4.38 4.84
N PHE A 138 4.73 -3.30 4.20
CA PHE A 138 4.07 -2.01 4.17
C PHE A 138 3.97 -1.49 2.75
N SER A 139 2.81 -0.99 2.36
CA SER A 139 2.63 -0.22 1.13
C SER A 139 2.84 1.25 1.45
N LEU A 140 3.74 1.90 0.71
CA LEU A 140 4.09 3.29 0.85
C LEU A 140 3.39 4.14 -0.21
N ARG A 141 2.97 5.35 0.18
CA ARG A 141 2.13 6.25 -0.64
C ARG A 141 2.73 7.64 -0.76
N ARG A 142 2.38 8.34 -1.86
CA ARG A 142 2.77 9.74 -2.10
C ARG A 142 4.29 9.96 -1.98
N ASN A 143 4.74 10.74 -1.00
CA ASN A 143 6.15 11.04 -0.77
C ASN A 143 6.87 9.99 0.10
N GLN A 144 6.15 9.02 0.69
CA GLN A 144 6.75 8.00 1.55
C GLN A 144 7.81 7.14 0.83
N PRO A 145 7.60 6.66 -0.42
CA PRO A 145 8.62 5.89 -1.13
C PRO A 145 9.92 6.66 -1.31
N LYS A 146 9.85 7.93 -1.69
CA LYS A 146 11.02 8.82 -1.88
C LYS A 146 11.80 9.04 -0.59
N ILE A 147 11.08 9.22 0.53
CA ILE A 147 11.69 9.35 1.86
C ILE A 147 12.44 8.07 2.23
N VAL A 148 11.81 6.91 2.03
CA VAL A 148 12.41 5.61 2.35
C VAL A 148 13.59 5.31 1.43
N GLU A 149 13.49 5.60 0.13
CA GLU A 149 14.58 5.47 -0.82
C GLU A 149 15.82 6.28 -0.40
N LEU A 150 15.63 7.56 -0.04
CA LEU A 150 16.73 8.43 0.39
C LEU A 150 17.42 7.90 1.66
N LEU A 151 16.64 7.43 2.63
CA LEU A 151 17.18 6.84 3.86
C LEU A 151 17.81 5.46 3.61
N PHE A 152 17.36 4.71 2.60
CA PHE A 152 17.98 3.47 2.16
C PHE A 152 19.36 3.73 1.53
N GLN A 153 19.50 4.78 0.71
CA GLN A 153 20.82 5.17 0.20
C GLN A 153 21.76 5.64 1.31
N ASN A 154 21.26 6.36 2.32
CA ASN A 154 22.06 6.70 3.50
C ASN A 154 22.55 5.45 4.23
N LEU A 155 21.65 4.49 4.46
CA LEU A 155 21.99 3.22 5.10
C LEU A 155 23.04 2.44 4.30
N LYS A 156 22.88 2.36 2.97
CA LYS A 156 23.84 1.70 2.07
C LYS A 156 25.23 2.34 2.12
N ASN A 157 25.29 3.66 2.34
CA ASN A 157 26.53 4.42 2.47
C ASN A 157 27.03 4.50 3.92
N GLU A 158 26.49 3.68 4.83
CA GLU A 158 26.85 3.62 6.26
C GLU A 158 26.69 4.96 7.00
N LEU A 159 25.80 5.82 6.51
CA LEU A 159 25.51 7.12 7.13
C LEU A 159 24.49 6.96 8.27
N GLY A 160 24.66 7.75 9.34
CA GLY A 160 23.82 7.73 10.54
C GLY A 160 22.39 8.27 10.37
N GLY A 161 21.90 8.37 9.14
CA GLY A 161 20.57 8.89 8.81
C GLY A 161 20.50 10.40 8.62
N LEU A 162 19.27 10.89 8.47
CA LEU A 162 18.96 12.29 8.16
C LEU A 162 17.94 12.86 9.14
N SER A 163 18.16 14.11 9.54
CA SER A 163 17.18 14.92 10.25
C SER A 163 16.03 15.31 9.30
N TYR A 164 14.89 15.72 9.87
CA TYR A 164 13.77 16.17 9.05
C TYR A 164 14.13 17.36 8.12
N PRO A 165 14.86 18.40 8.58
CA PRO A 165 15.26 19.49 7.69
C PRO A 165 16.14 19.03 6.52
N GLU A 166 17.06 18.07 6.75
CA GLU A 166 17.86 17.47 5.67
C GLU A 166 16.96 16.75 4.67
N LEU A 167 16.04 15.89 5.13
CA LEU A 167 15.06 15.20 4.28
C LEU A 167 14.22 16.20 3.48
N ALA A 168 13.75 17.26 4.13
CA ALA A 168 12.88 18.24 3.50
C ALA A 168 13.59 19.04 2.41
N ARG A 169 14.87 19.37 2.62
CA ARG A 169 15.70 20.01 1.61
C ARG A 169 15.93 19.12 0.40
N GLU A 170 16.34 17.87 0.61
CA GLU A 170 16.66 16.94 -0.49
C GLU A 170 15.42 16.56 -1.32
N LEU A 171 14.25 16.48 -0.68
CA LEU A 171 13.02 15.99 -1.32
C LEU A 171 12.00 17.09 -1.64
N GLY A 172 12.34 18.36 -1.39
CA GLY A 172 11.42 19.49 -1.59
C GLY A 172 10.15 19.40 -0.72
N LEU A 173 10.26 18.87 0.50
CA LEU A 173 9.13 18.76 1.42
C LEU A 173 8.90 20.08 2.17
N THR A 174 7.71 20.26 2.72
CA THR A 174 7.40 21.44 3.54
C THR A 174 8.37 21.55 4.72
N ASN A 175 9.11 22.66 4.81
CA ASN A 175 10.12 22.86 5.85
C ASN A 175 9.79 24.08 6.71
N ASN A 176 8.75 23.98 7.53
CA ASN A 176 8.40 24.98 8.55
C ASN A 176 8.49 24.40 9.96
N TYR A 177 8.37 25.24 10.99
CA TYR A 177 8.54 24.86 12.40
C TYR A 177 7.61 23.73 12.89
N ASN A 178 6.46 23.52 12.23
CA ASN A 178 5.49 22.46 12.56
C ASN A 178 5.69 21.17 11.73
N SER A 179 6.59 21.19 10.76
CA SER A 179 6.77 20.08 9.82
C SER A 179 7.63 18.98 10.46
N LYS A 180 7.11 17.76 10.43
CA LYS A 180 7.74 16.57 11.01
C LYS A 180 7.55 15.39 10.09
N LEU A 181 8.45 14.40 10.19
CA LEU A 181 8.35 13.17 9.40
C LEU A 181 7.01 12.45 9.63
N SER A 182 6.47 12.56 10.84
CA SER A 182 5.15 12.01 11.21
C SER A 182 4.02 12.53 10.35
N ASN A 183 4.14 13.71 9.74
CA ASN A 183 3.10 14.24 8.88
C ASN A 183 2.93 13.42 7.59
N TYR A 184 3.98 12.73 7.14
CA TYR A 184 3.97 11.90 5.94
C TYR A 184 3.62 10.44 6.25
N PHE A 185 3.65 10.03 7.51
CA PHE A 185 3.44 8.67 7.98
C PHE A 185 2.45 8.68 9.16
N LYS A 186 1.32 9.38 9.00
CA LYS A 186 0.28 9.50 10.05
C LYS A 186 -0.56 8.22 10.18
N ASP A 187 -0.93 7.64 9.05
CA ASP A 187 -1.92 6.57 9.00
C ASP A 187 -1.25 5.19 9.02
N SER A 188 -0.76 4.75 7.85
CA SER A 188 -0.08 3.47 7.68
C SER A 188 0.96 3.57 6.55
N PRO A 189 2.20 3.13 6.78
CA PRO A 189 2.76 2.79 8.09
C PRO A 189 2.98 4.02 8.97
N ARG A 190 3.05 3.85 10.30
CA ARG A 190 3.45 4.95 11.20
C ARG A 190 4.96 5.14 11.13
N VAL A 191 5.46 6.36 11.42
CA VAL A 191 6.93 6.63 11.45
C VAL A 191 7.68 5.60 12.28
N GLY A 192 7.16 5.28 13.47
CA GLY A 192 7.79 4.34 14.38
C GLY A 192 7.78 2.90 13.88
N ASP A 193 6.98 2.56 12.87
CA ASP A 193 7.01 1.22 12.26
C ASP A 193 8.18 1.08 11.27
N VAL A 194 8.55 2.18 10.62
CA VAL A 194 9.53 2.19 9.51
C VAL A 194 10.91 2.68 9.94
N PHE A 195 10.98 3.65 10.85
CA PHE A 195 12.20 4.38 11.16
C PHE A 195 12.62 4.25 12.62
N ASN A 196 13.93 4.28 12.85
CA ASN A 196 14.53 4.60 14.14
C ASN A 196 14.70 6.11 14.24
N TYR A 197 14.52 6.68 15.44
CA TYR A 197 14.77 8.09 15.71
C TYR A 197 15.78 8.24 16.84
N SER A 198 16.90 8.89 16.56
CA SER A 198 17.92 9.22 17.56
C SER A 198 17.60 10.57 18.19
N ARG A 199 17.26 10.58 19.48
CA ARG A 199 17.07 11.83 20.24
C ARG A 199 18.36 12.64 20.38
N ARG A 200 19.53 11.99 20.35
CA ARG A 200 20.84 12.65 20.49
C ARG A 200 21.20 13.45 19.24
N THR A 201 20.91 12.91 18.06
CA THR A 201 21.31 13.52 16.78
C THR A 201 20.15 14.17 16.04
N GLY A 202 18.90 13.92 16.46
CA GLY A 202 17.71 14.38 15.75
C GLY A 202 17.49 13.70 14.40
N LYS A 203 18.15 12.56 14.16
CA LYS A 203 18.19 11.88 12.85
C LYS A 203 17.28 10.66 12.83
N TYR A 204 16.68 10.45 11.67
CA TYR A 204 15.93 9.27 11.30
C TYR A 204 16.81 8.33 10.47
N SER A 205 16.75 7.03 10.78
CA SER A 205 17.38 5.97 9.98
C SER A 205 16.38 4.85 9.72
N LEU A 206 16.59 4.08 8.66
CA LEU A 206 15.74 2.93 8.37
C LEU A 206 15.95 1.82 9.39
N LYS A 207 14.84 1.21 9.80
CA LYS A 207 14.88 -0.09 10.46
C LYS A 207 15.30 -1.13 9.43
N HIS A 208 16.36 -1.85 9.76
CA HIS A 208 16.94 -2.95 9.03
C HIS A 208 17.45 -3.97 10.05
#